data_AF-A0A8J2VHW8-F1
#
_entry.id   AF-A0A8J2VHW8-F1
#
_cell.length_a   1.000
_cell.length_b   1.000
_cell.length_c   1.000
_cell.angle_alpha   90.00
_cell.angle_beta   90.00
_cell.angle_gamma   90.00
#
_symmetry.space_group_name_H-M   'P 1'
#
loop_
_entity.id
_entity.type
_entity.pdbx_description
1 polymer ?
#
loop_
_entity_poly.entity_id
_entity_poly.type
_entity_poly.pdbx_seq_one_letter_code
_entity_poly.pdbx_strand_id
1 'polypeptide(L)' 'MMDSMIAIVLLLISNFMIAWTRQVGKGWVRILFSAIAGLLLIPAFLFGLRALM' A
#
# COMPACT_ATOMS: atom_id res chain seq x y z
N MET A 1 5.20 19.53 -4.29
CA MET A 1 6.37 18.99 -3.55
C MET A 1 5.94 18.13 -2.37
N MET A 2 5.07 18.63 -1.47
CA MET A 2 4.56 17.85 -0.33
C MET A 2 3.73 16.62 -0.76
N ASP A 3 2.90 16.74 -1.81
CA ASP A 3 2.09 15.65 -2.35
C ASP A 3 2.95 14.48 -2.87
N SER A 4 4.08 14.77 -3.50
CA SER A 4 5.03 13.76 -3.98
C SER A 4 5.70 13.02 -2.82
N MET A 5 6.02 13.70 -1.72
CA MET A 5 6.56 13.08 -0.52
C MET A 5 5.53 12.16 0.14
N ILE A 6 4.27 12.59 0.20
CA ILE A 6 3.16 11.79 0.73
C ILE A 6 2.94 10.53 -0.13
N ALA A 7 2.99 10.67 -1.45
CA ALA A 7 2.87 9.55 -2.38
C ALA A 7 4.01 8.53 -2.20
N ILE A 8 5.26 8.98 -2.04
CA ILE A 8 6.42 8.11 -1.79
C ILE A 8 6.26 7.35 -0.47
N VAL A 9 5.83 8.03 0.60
CA VAL A 9 5.61 7.41 1.91
C VAL A 9 4.48 6.38 1.86
N LEU A 10 3.37 6.69 1.19
CA LEU A 10 2.25 5.75 1.01
C LEU A 10 2.65 4.50 0.20
N LEU A 11 3.44 4.68 -0.86
CA LEU A 11 3.97 3.58 -1.66
C LEU A 11 4.94 2.71 -0.85
N LEU A 12 5.79 3.33 -0.02
CA LEU A 12 6.70 2.62 0.88
C LEU A 12 5.93 1.75 1.87
N ILE A 13 4.93 2.33 2.55
CA ILE A 13 4.08 1.61 3.52
C ILE A 13 3.34 0.46 2.83
N SER A 14 2.77 0.70 1.65
CA SER A 14 2.06 -0.32 0.88
C SER A 14 2.99 -1.47 0.49
N ASN A 15 4.22 -1.15 0.05
CA ASN A 15 5.22 -2.16 -0.30
C ASN A 15 5.64 -3.01 0.91
N PHE A 16 5.88 -2.37 2.07
CA PHE A 16 6.19 -3.09 3.31
C PHE A 16 5.03 -3.97 3.77
N MET A 17 3.79 -3.49 3.69
CA MET A 17 2.63 -4.32 4.01
C MET A 17 2.54 -5.53 3.09
N ILE A 18 2.72 -5.36 1.77
CA ILE A 18 2.70 -6.48 0.81
C ILE A 18 3.84 -7.47 1.08
N ALA A 19 5.06 -7.00 1.33
CA ALA A 19 6.18 -7.86 1.70
C ALA A 19 5.91 -8.63 3.01
N TRP A 20 5.30 -7.97 3.99
CA TRP A 20 4.90 -8.57 5.27
C TRP A 20 3.80 -9.60 5.09
N THR A 21 2.78 -9.32 4.26
CA THR A 21 1.72 -10.29 3.92
C THR A 21 2.26 -11.55 3.25
N ARG A 22 3.37 -11.44 2.50
CA ARG A 22 4.05 -12.60 1.88
C ARG A 22 4.81 -13.45 2.88
N GLN A 23 5.34 -12.86 3.95
CA GLN A 23 6.03 -13.59 5.01
C GLN A 23 5.07 -14.18 6.05
N VAL A 24 3.88 -13.60 6.23
CA VAL A 24 2.81 -14.18 7.06
C VAL A 24 2.29 -15.46 6.38
N GLY A 25 2.75 -16.60 6.89
CA GLY A 25 2.41 -17.95 6.42
C GLY A 25 0.91 -18.23 6.34
N LYS A 26 0.54 -19.28 5.58
CA LYS A 26 -0.84 -19.70 5.24
C LYS A 26 -1.77 -19.68 6.47
N GLY A 27 -2.63 -18.67 6.54
CA GLY A 27 -3.68 -18.53 7.55
C GLY A 27 -4.65 -17.41 7.18
N TRP A 28 -5.81 -17.36 7.82
CA TRP A 28 -6.84 -16.32 7.62
C TRP A 28 -6.30 -14.88 7.73
N VAL A 29 -5.23 -14.71 8.51
CA VAL A 29 -4.48 -13.45 8.65
C VAL A 29 -3.98 -12.95 7.29
N ARG A 30 -3.55 -13.84 6.37
CA ARG A 30 -3.09 -13.47 5.04
C ARG A 30 -4.20 -12.88 4.16
N ILE A 31 -5.43 -13.38 4.29
CA ILE A 31 -6.60 -12.86 3.56
C ILE A 31 -6.93 -11.46 4.06
N LEU A 32 -6.98 -11.28 5.38
CA LEU A 32 -7.25 -9.99 6.00
C LEU A 32 -6.21 -8.94 5.61
N PHE A 33 -4.93 -9.31 5.71
CA PHE A 33 -3.82 -8.45 5.32
C PHE A 33 -3.80 -8.16 3.81
N SER A 34 -4.17 -9.12 2.96
CA SER A 34 -4.25 -8.91 1.51
C SER A 34 -5.44 -8.01 1.12
N ALA A 35 -6.56 -8.09 1.83
CA ALA A 35 -7.70 -7.19 1.65
C ALA A 35 -7.36 -5.76 2.06
N ILE A 36 -6.67 -5.59 3.20
CA ILE A 36 -6.19 -4.29 3.68
C ILE A 36 -5.15 -3.71 2.71
N ALA A 37 -4.21 -4.53 2.21
CA ALA A 37 -3.24 -4.09 1.21
C ALA A 37 -3.91 -3.67 -0.11
N GLY A 38 -4.95 -4.38 -0.54
CA GLY A 38 -5.78 -3.99 -1.68
C GLY A 38 -6.50 -2.66 -1.46
N LEU A 39 -7.04 -2.43 -0.27
CA LEU A 39 -7.66 -1.16 0.10
C LEU A 39 -6.65 0.00 0.17
N LEU A 40 -5.40 -0.25 0.57
CA LEU A 40 -4.32 0.75 0.58
C LEU A 40 -3.78 1.09 -0.82
N LEU A 41 -3.91 0.18 -1.78
CA LEU A 41 -3.52 0.44 -3.17
C LEU A 41 -4.38 1.54 -3.81
N ILE A 42 -5.66 1.64 -3.46
CA ILE A 42 -6.57 2.66 -4.00
C ILE A 42 -6.12 4.10 -3.63
N PRO A 43 -5.93 4.46 -2.34
CA PRO A 43 -5.45 5.78 -1.96
C PRO A 43 -4.02 6.03 -2.44
N ALA A 44 -3.14 5.01 -2.46
CA ALA A 44 -1.79 5.16 -3.02
C ALA A 44 -1.83 5.50 -4.53
N PHE A 45 -2.73 4.86 -5.29
CA PHE A 45 -2.91 5.14 -6.72
C PHE A 45 -3.52 6.52 -6.98
N LEU A 46 -4.51 6.93 -6.17
CA LEU A 46 -5.11 8.27 -6.24
C LEU A 46 -4.09 9.37 -5.91
N PHE A 47 -3.28 9.20 -4.87
CA PHE A 47 -2.18 10.12 -4.56
C PHE A 47 -1.11 10.13 -5.66
N GLY A 48 -0.80 8.98 -6.24
CA GLY A 48 0.13 8.87 -7.37
C GLY A 48 -0.35 9.63 -8.61
N LEU A 49 -1.63 9.48 -8.98
CA LEU A 49 -2.27 10.23 -10.07
C LEU A 49 -2.28 11.73 -9.77
N ARG A 50 -2.63 12.12 -8.54
CA ARG A 50 -2.63 13.53 -8.12
C ARG A 50 -1.24 14.15 -8.06
N ALA A 51 -0.19 13.35 -7.89
CA ALA A 51 1.19 13.81 -7.91
C ALA A 51 1.75 13.95 -9.35
N LEU A 52 1.08 13.34 -10.33
CA LEU A 52 1.47 13.32 -11.75
C LEU A 52 0.73 14.39 -12.58
N MET A 53 -0.50 14.76 -12.17
CA MET A 53 -1.20 15.98 -12.60
C MET A 53 -0.68 17.21 -11.88
#